data_AF-A0A6I9NGF5-F1
#
_entry.id   AF-A0A6I9NGF5-F1
#
_cell.length_a   1.000
_cell.length_b   1.000
_cell.length_c   1.000
_cell.angle_alpha   90.00
_cell.angle_beta   90.00
_cell.angle_gamma   90.00
#
_symmetry.space_group_name_H-M   'P 1'
#
loop_
_entity.id
_entity.type
_entity.pdbx_description
1 polymer ?
#
loop_
_entity_poly.entity_id
_entity_poly.type
_entity_poly.pdbx_seq_one_letter_code
_entity_poly.pdbx_strand_id
1 'polypeptide(L)'
;CVASEAMRGSTPLDVAASSVMDNNGLALALEEPDLEKVVTYLAACGLQSCAMLLAKGYPDLGWNPIEGERFLSFLRFVVFCNGESVEENANVVVKLLIRRPECFGPALRGEGGQGLLAAMQEAIKISDNPALDLPESAAGVYNGSGEEEGEVIHMGNAIMSFYSALIDLLGRCAPEMHLINAGKGEALRIRAILQSLVPTTDLVGIISIPLNMPVLNKDGTVMTEPDMSACFCPDHKAPMVLFLERVYGIEDQSFLLQMLEVGFLPDLQASASLDTEVLSTTETALAMNRYIGSALLPLLTRCAALFSSTEHYAQLIDSTLQTIYRLSKGRSLTKAQRDAIEECLLAICMHLRPSMMQQLLRRLVFDVPMLSEYCQIPLRLLTNHYEQNWKYYCLPSGIINCGVSSEEELLLTKKLFWGIFDSLSQKKYDADLFKMATLCLCAIAGALPPDFVDSSLGATLEKQAPVDAKGNFDPKPINTANISLPEKLEYIANKYAEHSHDKWSSDKVSA
;
A
#
# COMPACT_ATOMS: atom_id res chain seq x y z
N CYS A 1 11.94 34.32 17.77
CA CYS A 1 12.92 35.01 16.91
C CYS A 1 12.68 34.61 15.48
N VAL A 2 12.30 35.57 14.63
CA VAL A 2 12.13 35.35 13.18
C VAL A 2 13.53 35.39 12.57
N ALA A 3 14.13 34.22 12.37
CA ALA A 3 15.31 34.06 11.53
C ALA A 3 14.84 33.35 10.25
N SER A 4 14.47 34.13 9.24
CA SER A 4 14.04 33.62 7.95
C SER A 4 14.95 34.15 6.86
N GLU A 5 15.88 33.32 6.41
CA GLU A 5 16.48 33.46 5.08
C GLU A 5 16.01 32.36 4.11
N ALA A 6 15.23 31.36 4.56
CA ALA A 6 14.49 30.45 3.68
C ALA A 6 13.26 29.85 4.38
N MET A 7 12.10 29.81 3.70
CA MET A 7 10.85 29.28 4.25
C MET A 7 10.88 27.76 4.53
N ARG A 8 11.80 27.00 3.89
CA ARG A 8 12.18 25.63 4.29
C ARG A 8 13.64 25.49 4.79
N GLY A 9 14.35 26.58 5.07
CA GLY A 9 15.71 26.51 5.62
C GLY A 9 15.75 25.98 7.06
N SER A 10 16.93 25.53 7.51
CA SER A 10 17.16 25.06 8.87
C SER A 10 16.92 26.18 9.89
N THR A 11 15.99 25.96 10.81
CA THR A 11 15.64 26.87 11.88
C THR A 11 16.15 26.38 13.24
N PRO A 12 16.21 27.25 14.26
CA PRO A 12 16.47 26.82 15.63
C PRO A 12 15.48 25.77 16.14
N LEU A 13 14.23 25.75 15.61
CA LEU A 13 13.23 24.74 15.96
C LEU A 13 13.61 23.37 15.39
N ASP A 14 14.21 23.31 14.19
CA ASP A 14 14.65 22.05 13.59
C ASP A 14 15.82 21.43 14.37
N VAL A 15 16.69 22.28 14.96
CA VAL A 15 17.76 21.84 15.88
C VAL A 15 17.18 21.27 17.17
N ALA A 16 16.15 21.92 17.72
CA ALA A 16 15.44 21.41 18.90
C ALA A 16 14.72 20.08 18.59
N ALA A 17 14.03 20.00 17.46
CA ALA A 17 13.37 18.77 16.99
C ALA A 17 14.38 17.62 16.84
N SER A 18 15.52 17.89 16.19
CA SER A 18 16.60 16.89 16.01
C SER A 18 17.23 16.46 17.34
N SER A 19 17.25 17.33 18.36
CA SER A 19 17.78 16.99 19.68
C SER A 19 16.86 16.03 20.45
N VAL A 20 15.55 16.20 20.28
CA VAL A 20 14.52 15.37 20.94
C VAL A 20 14.26 14.08 20.15
N MET A 21 14.51 14.08 18.84
CA MET A 21 14.34 12.92 17.97
C MET A 21 15.06 11.69 18.53
N ASP A 22 14.30 10.60 18.71
CA ASP A 22 14.76 9.31 19.24
C ASP A 22 15.35 9.34 20.66
N ASN A 23 15.15 10.44 21.41
CA ASN A 23 15.64 10.61 22.77
C ASN A 23 14.50 10.75 23.79
N ASN A 24 14.06 9.61 24.34
CA ASN A 24 12.99 9.57 25.34
C ASN A 24 13.32 10.37 26.62
N GLY A 25 14.59 10.42 27.03
CA GLY A 25 15.00 11.18 28.21
C GLY A 25 14.83 12.69 28.04
N LEU A 26 15.12 13.22 26.84
CA LEU A 26 14.88 14.63 26.53
C LEU A 26 13.40 14.92 26.28
N ALA A 27 12.66 14.01 25.66
CA ALA A 27 11.22 14.14 25.51
C ALA A 27 10.52 14.28 26.87
N LEU A 28 10.87 13.43 27.84
CA LEU A 28 10.34 13.48 29.21
C LEU A 28 10.84 14.67 30.04
N ALA A 29 11.94 15.31 29.65
CA ALA A 29 12.46 16.50 30.31
C ALA A 29 11.71 17.79 29.90
N LEU A 30 10.89 17.74 28.85
CA LEU A 30 10.07 18.88 28.43
C LEU A 30 8.88 19.04 29.37
N GLU A 31 8.76 20.22 29.96
CA GLU A 31 7.66 20.53 30.87
C GLU A 31 6.48 21.20 30.12
N GLU A 32 5.28 21.14 30.70
CA GLU A 32 4.07 21.83 30.20
C GLU A 32 4.29 23.29 29.73
N PRO A 33 5.03 24.18 30.44
CA PRO A 33 5.28 25.55 29.98
C PRO A 33 6.06 25.65 28.66
N ASP A 34 6.91 24.68 28.34
CA ASP A 34 7.65 24.69 27.08
C ASP A 34 6.74 24.27 25.91
N LEU A 35 5.89 23.26 26.14
CA LEU A 35 4.87 22.85 25.18
C LEU A 35 3.81 23.93 24.97
N GLU A 36 3.41 24.64 26.03
CA GLU A 36 2.44 25.74 25.93
C GLU A 36 2.96 26.89 25.07
N LYS A 37 4.26 27.22 25.13
CA LYS A 37 4.87 28.22 24.23
C LYS A 37 4.73 27.79 22.77
N VAL A 38 5.04 26.53 22.45
CA VAL A 38 4.93 26.00 21.08
C VAL A 38 3.49 26.04 20.60
N VAL A 39 2.55 25.58 21.42
CA VAL A 39 1.10 25.63 21.11
C VAL A 39 0.62 27.07 20.95
N THR A 40 1.19 28.03 21.69
CA THR A 40 0.89 29.46 21.51
C THR A 40 1.32 29.98 20.14
N TYR A 41 2.51 29.60 19.67
CA TYR A 41 2.97 29.96 18.34
C TYR A 41 2.14 29.28 17.25
N LEU A 42 1.77 28.01 17.44
CA LEU A 42 0.86 27.30 16.53
C LEU A 42 -0.52 27.97 16.45
N ALA A 43 -1.08 28.39 17.59
CA ALA A 43 -2.35 29.12 17.61
C ALA A 43 -2.27 30.45 16.85
N ALA A 44 -1.15 31.18 16.96
CA ALA A 44 -0.92 32.40 16.19
C ALA A 44 -0.88 32.14 14.68
N CYS A 45 -0.31 31.00 14.25
CA CYS A 45 -0.32 30.59 12.83
C CYS A 45 -1.74 30.38 12.30
N GLY A 46 -2.69 29.94 13.14
CA GLY A 46 -4.10 29.80 12.76
C GLY A 46 -4.87 31.11 12.64
N LEU A 47 -4.29 32.23 13.08
CA LEU A 47 -4.93 33.56 13.11
C LEU A 47 -4.22 34.61 12.24
N GLN A 48 -3.01 34.31 11.75
CA GLN A 48 -2.16 35.27 11.06
C GLN A 48 -1.70 34.72 9.72
N SER A 49 -1.85 35.53 8.67
CA SER A 49 -1.29 35.26 7.35
C SER A 49 0.22 35.36 7.34
N CYS A 50 0.87 34.63 6.42
CA CYS A 50 2.32 34.72 6.24
C CYS A 50 2.69 36.02 5.51
N ALA A 51 3.15 37.03 6.26
CA ALA A 51 3.55 38.33 5.70
C ALA A 51 4.62 38.21 4.60
N MET A 52 5.51 37.22 4.70
CA MET A 52 6.54 36.97 3.69
C MET A 52 5.98 36.40 2.38
N LEU A 53 4.94 35.56 2.41
CA LEU A 53 4.27 35.06 1.21
C LEU A 53 3.47 36.17 0.54
N LEU A 54 2.76 36.98 1.34
CA LEU A 54 2.03 38.15 0.84
C LEU A 54 2.98 39.15 0.16
N ALA A 55 4.17 39.39 0.73
CA ALA A 55 5.19 40.23 0.11
C ALA A 55 5.72 39.68 -1.23
N LYS A 56 5.67 38.35 -1.42
CA LYS A 56 6.02 37.67 -2.67
C LYS A 56 4.84 37.55 -3.66
N GLY A 57 3.67 38.10 -3.32
CA GLY A 57 2.49 38.12 -4.18
C GLY A 57 1.65 36.83 -4.16
N TYR A 58 1.83 35.96 -3.17
CA TYR A 58 0.98 34.77 -3.01
C TYR A 58 -0.42 35.14 -2.51
N PRO A 59 -1.44 34.32 -2.81
CA PRO A 59 -2.79 34.48 -2.29
C PRO A 59 -2.84 34.47 -0.76
N ASP A 60 -3.67 35.34 -0.19
CA ASP A 60 -3.88 35.38 1.25
C ASP A 60 -4.82 34.27 1.72
N LEU A 61 -4.30 33.34 2.52
CA LEU A 61 -5.11 32.28 3.14
C LEU A 61 -5.82 32.74 4.42
N GLY A 62 -5.36 33.83 5.06
CA GLY A 62 -5.82 34.24 6.40
C GLY A 62 -5.20 33.45 7.56
N TRP A 63 -4.28 32.52 7.28
CA TRP A 63 -3.53 31.70 8.24
C TRP A 63 -2.23 31.19 7.61
N ASN A 64 -1.33 30.60 8.40
CA ASN A 64 0.00 30.16 7.97
C ASN A 64 0.18 28.63 8.11
N PRO A 65 -0.17 27.83 7.08
CA PRO A 65 -0.01 26.38 7.10
C PRO A 65 1.45 25.92 7.17
N ILE A 66 2.37 26.66 6.54
CA ILE A 66 3.79 26.27 6.42
C ILE A 66 4.50 26.32 7.77
N GLU A 67 4.33 27.43 8.49
CA GLU A 67 4.92 27.56 9.82
C GLU A 67 4.19 26.68 10.85
N GLY A 68 2.88 26.52 10.69
CA GLY A 68 2.09 25.58 11.49
C GLY A 68 2.61 24.14 11.39
N GLU A 69 2.89 23.66 10.19
CA GLU A 69 3.44 22.32 9.94
C GLU A 69 4.75 22.08 10.71
N ARG A 70 5.63 23.08 10.77
CA ARG A 70 6.91 23.00 11.49
C ARG A 70 6.72 22.79 12.99
N PHE A 71 5.78 23.52 13.60
CA PHE A 71 5.45 23.34 15.01
C PHE A 71 4.82 21.97 15.28
N LEU A 72 3.95 21.48 14.38
CA LEU A 72 3.36 20.14 14.46
C LEU A 72 4.43 19.05 14.35
N SER A 73 5.40 19.21 13.45
CA SER A 73 6.54 18.30 13.29
C SER A 73 7.40 18.24 14.55
N PHE A 74 7.67 19.38 15.20
CA PHE A 74 8.35 19.38 16.50
C PHE A 74 7.54 18.63 17.56
N LEU A 75 6.25 18.94 17.72
CA LEU A 75 5.38 18.26 18.69
C LEU A 75 5.30 16.76 18.44
N ARG A 76 5.37 16.32 17.19
CA ARG A 76 5.39 14.90 16.82
C ARG A 76 6.55 14.16 17.47
N PHE A 77 7.76 14.73 17.44
CA PHE A 77 8.94 14.11 18.05
C PHE A 77 8.89 14.14 19.58
N VAL A 78 8.16 15.10 20.17
CA VAL A 78 7.95 15.18 21.62
C VAL A 78 7.01 14.09 22.12
N VAL A 79 5.98 13.73 21.34
CA VAL A 79 4.96 12.74 21.75
C VAL A 79 5.27 11.32 21.28
N PHE A 80 6.24 11.13 20.38
CA PHE A 80 6.55 9.83 19.79
C PHE A 80 8.06 9.64 19.64
N CYS A 81 8.60 8.61 20.30
CA CYS A 81 10.03 8.30 20.32
C CYS A 81 10.24 6.79 20.13
N ASN A 82 11.18 6.39 19.26
CA ASN A 82 11.56 4.97 19.05
C ASN A 82 10.39 4.00 18.78
N GLY A 83 9.31 4.47 18.13
CA GLY A 83 8.15 3.64 17.83
C GLY A 83 7.08 3.61 18.92
N GLU A 84 7.27 4.31 20.03
CA GLU A 84 6.36 4.33 21.17
C GLU A 84 5.84 5.75 21.46
N SER A 85 4.59 5.82 21.95
CA SER A 85 3.97 7.07 22.40
C SER A 85 4.48 7.46 23.80
N VAL A 86 4.91 8.70 23.96
CA VAL A 86 5.25 9.31 25.25
C VAL A 86 3.96 9.85 25.88
N GLU A 87 3.27 9.00 26.64
CA GLU A 87 1.90 9.27 27.13
C GLU A 87 1.77 10.57 27.94
N GLU A 88 2.74 10.88 28.80
CA GLU A 88 2.70 12.11 29.61
C GLU A 88 2.64 13.36 28.73
N ASN A 89 3.50 13.42 27.72
CA ASN A 89 3.55 14.50 26.75
C ASN A 89 2.30 14.52 25.85
N ALA A 90 1.88 13.36 25.34
CA ALA A 90 0.69 13.25 24.49
C ALA A 90 -0.55 13.82 25.19
N ASN A 91 -0.75 13.47 26.46
CA ASN A 91 -1.89 13.95 27.26
C ASN A 91 -1.87 15.47 27.44
N VAL A 92 -0.68 16.05 27.69
CA VAL A 92 -0.52 17.50 27.83
C VAL A 92 -0.77 18.20 26.49
N VAL A 93 -0.18 17.70 25.39
CA VAL A 93 -0.34 18.26 24.05
C VAL A 93 -1.81 18.29 23.63
N VAL A 94 -2.54 17.17 23.79
CA VAL A 94 -3.99 17.14 23.47
C VAL A 94 -4.76 18.16 24.31
N LYS A 95 -4.48 18.26 25.62
CA LYS A 95 -5.15 19.22 26.51
C LYS A 95 -4.86 20.67 26.13
N LEU A 96 -3.64 21.00 25.71
CA LEU A 96 -3.27 22.34 25.27
C LEU A 96 -3.91 22.69 23.93
N LEU A 97 -3.94 21.77 22.97
CA LEU A 97 -4.56 21.97 21.65
C LEU A 97 -6.07 22.21 21.75
N ILE A 98 -6.81 21.41 22.53
CA ILE A 98 -8.27 21.61 22.66
C ILE A 98 -8.66 22.90 23.38
N ARG A 99 -7.75 23.49 24.17
CA ARG A 99 -7.96 24.80 24.80
C ARG A 99 -7.77 25.96 23.82
N ARG A 100 -7.17 25.70 22.65
CA ARG A 100 -6.84 26.69 21.63
C ARG A 100 -7.28 26.16 20.26
N PRO A 101 -8.57 26.26 19.92
CA PRO A 101 -9.13 25.69 18.70
C PRO A 101 -8.47 26.26 17.41
N GLU A 102 -7.78 27.40 17.50
CA GLU A 102 -7.03 28.02 16.43
C GLU A 102 -5.88 27.13 15.90
N CYS A 103 -5.37 26.22 16.75
CA CYS A 103 -4.30 25.30 16.36
C CYS A 103 -4.72 24.26 15.31
N PHE A 104 -6.03 24.00 15.16
CA PHE A 104 -6.52 22.96 14.23
C PHE A 104 -6.70 23.45 12.79
N GLY A 105 -6.45 24.75 12.54
CA GLY A 105 -6.73 25.37 11.24
C GLY A 105 -8.23 25.67 11.05
N PRO A 106 -8.57 26.41 9.97
CA PRO A 106 -9.91 26.96 9.77
C PRO A 106 -11.00 25.90 9.56
N ALA A 107 -10.66 24.72 9.04
CA ALA A 107 -11.65 23.69 8.72
C ALA A 107 -12.10 22.87 9.95
N LEU A 108 -11.27 22.78 10.98
CA LEU A 108 -11.49 21.92 12.15
C LEU A 108 -11.83 22.68 13.44
N ARG A 109 -11.78 24.02 13.43
CA ARG A 109 -12.05 24.87 14.62
C ARG A 109 -13.53 25.00 15.04
N GLY A 110 -14.43 24.19 14.49
CA GLY A 110 -15.83 24.05 14.94
C GLY A 110 -16.82 25.14 14.50
N GLU A 111 -16.43 26.41 14.45
CA GLU A 111 -17.31 27.49 13.97
C GLU A 111 -17.24 27.64 12.44
N GLY A 112 -18.21 27.05 11.73
CA GLY A 112 -18.38 27.20 10.27
C GLY A 112 -17.41 26.40 9.40
N GLY A 113 -16.60 25.51 9.99
CA GLY A 113 -15.72 24.61 9.25
C GLY A 113 -16.49 23.55 8.47
N GLN A 114 -16.02 23.23 7.26
CA GLN A 114 -16.65 22.24 6.37
C GLN A 114 -16.15 20.80 6.60
N GLY A 115 -15.30 20.57 7.61
CA GLY A 115 -14.67 19.28 7.88
C GLY A 115 -13.34 19.09 7.16
N LEU A 116 -12.60 18.03 7.55
CA LEU A 116 -11.26 17.74 7.03
C LEU A 116 -11.31 17.31 5.56
N LEU A 117 -12.29 16.49 5.19
CA LEU A 117 -12.44 16.00 3.82
C LEU A 117 -12.65 17.14 2.83
N ALA A 118 -13.55 18.08 3.17
CA ALA A 118 -13.82 19.25 2.33
C ALA A 118 -12.55 20.10 2.17
N ALA A 119 -11.82 20.33 3.27
CA ALA A 119 -10.57 21.09 3.25
C ALA A 119 -9.49 20.45 2.38
N MET A 120 -9.32 19.13 2.46
CA MET A 120 -8.40 18.40 1.59
C MET A 120 -8.81 18.52 0.12
N GLN A 121 -10.10 18.33 -0.19
CA GLN A 121 -10.59 18.46 -1.57
C GLN A 121 -10.47 19.88 -2.13
N GLU A 122 -10.68 20.90 -1.32
CA GLU A 122 -10.44 22.30 -1.70
C GLU A 122 -8.95 22.56 -1.92
N ALA A 123 -8.08 22.04 -1.05
CA ALA A 123 -6.62 22.17 -1.21
C ALA A 123 -6.10 21.48 -2.48
N ILE A 124 -6.68 20.34 -2.87
CA ILE A 124 -6.41 19.68 -4.15
C ILE A 124 -6.82 20.57 -5.32
N LYS A 125 -8.01 21.15 -5.28
CA LYS A 125 -8.48 22.09 -6.33
C LYS A 125 -7.61 23.35 -6.44
N ILE A 126 -7.05 23.81 -5.33
CA ILE A 126 -6.08 24.92 -5.32
C ILE A 126 -4.81 24.47 -6.05
N SER A 127 -4.25 23.32 -5.66
CA SER A 127 -3.05 22.72 -6.29
C SER A 127 -3.22 22.48 -7.80
N ASP A 128 -4.41 22.08 -8.24
CA ASP A 128 -4.72 21.89 -9.67
C ASP A 128 -4.87 23.22 -10.44
N ASN A 129 -4.99 24.36 -9.75
CA ASN A 129 -5.19 25.69 -10.35
C ASN A 129 -4.02 26.62 -10.02
N PRO A 130 -3.03 26.78 -10.93
CA PRO A 130 -1.86 27.63 -10.72
C PRO A 130 -2.19 29.08 -10.34
N ALA A 131 -3.34 29.63 -10.72
CA ALA A 131 -3.74 30.98 -10.36
C ALA A 131 -4.12 31.13 -8.87
N LEU A 132 -4.50 30.04 -8.21
CA LEU A 132 -4.78 29.98 -6.77
C LEU A 132 -3.59 29.45 -5.97
N ASP A 133 -2.69 28.73 -6.62
CA ASP A 133 -1.57 28.05 -5.99
C ASP A 133 -0.28 28.87 -5.93
N LEU A 134 -0.07 29.74 -6.93
CA LEU A 134 1.16 30.47 -7.17
C LEU A 134 0.92 31.99 -7.21
N PRO A 135 1.97 32.83 -7.05
CA PRO A 135 1.81 34.26 -7.19
C PRO A 135 1.47 34.64 -8.63
N GLU A 136 0.75 35.76 -8.83
CA GLU A 136 0.30 36.22 -10.16
C GLU A 136 1.45 36.34 -11.18
N SER A 137 2.66 36.67 -10.71
CA SER A 137 3.87 36.78 -11.54
C SER A 137 4.44 35.43 -11.98
N ALA A 138 4.21 34.34 -11.24
CA ALA A 138 4.69 32.99 -11.58
C ALA A 138 3.66 32.22 -12.43
N ALA A 139 2.37 32.51 -12.27
CA ALA A 139 1.28 31.90 -13.04
C ALA A 139 1.40 32.17 -14.56
N GLY A 140 2.07 33.25 -14.98
CA GLY A 140 2.31 33.62 -16.38
C GLY A 140 3.59 33.07 -17.03
N VAL A 141 4.53 32.50 -16.25
CA VAL A 141 5.91 32.19 -16.70
C VAL A 141 6.15 30.68 -16.89
N TYR A 142 5.14 29.82 -16.67
CA TYR A 142 5.24 28.36 -16.82
C TYR A 142 5.56 27.85 -18.25
N ASN A 143 5.84 28.75 -19.21
CA ASN A 143 6.25 28.46 -20.59
C ASN A 143 7.69 28.93 -20.95
N GLY A 144 8.52 29.37 -20.01
CA GLY A 144 9.86 29.91 -20.35
C GLY A 144 10.91 29.74 -19.26
N SER A 145 12.06 29.24 -19.67
CA SER A 145 13.27 28.97 -18.88
C SER A 145 13.82 30.15 -18.06
N GLY A 146 14.20 29.85 -16.80
CA GLY A 146 15.45 30.30 -16.19
C GLY A 146 15.43 31.59 -15.36
N GLU A 147 16.03 31.49 -14.17
CA GLU A 147 16.70 32.57 -13.40
C GLU A 147 15.89 33.40 -12.39
N GLU A 148 15.20 32.76 -11.44
CA GLU A 148 15.22 33.21 -10.03
C GLU A 148 15.22 31.97 -9.11
N GLU A 149 16.32 31.70 -8.40
CA GLU A 149 16.49 30.61 -7.41
C GLU A 149 15.67 30.88 -6.13
N GLY A 150 14.36 31.11 -6.25
CA GLY A 150 13.43 31.13 -5.14
C GLY A 150 12.70 29.80 -5.03
N GLU A 151 12.69 29.18 -3.84
CA GLU A 151 11.85 28.02 -3.56
C GLU A 151 10.38 28.35 -3.85
N VAL A 152 9.78 27.70 -4.85
CA VAL A 152 8.37 27.82 -5.19
C VAL A 152 7.56 27.06 -4.15
N ILE A 153 6.55 27.71 -3.60
CA ILE A 153 5.71 27.16 -2.54
C ILE A 153 4.32 26.93 -3.12
N HIS A 154 3.90 25.67 -3.19
CA HIS A 154 2.56 25.33 -3.62
C HIS A 154 1.59 25.44 -2.44
N MET A 155 0.68 26.42 -2.49
CA MET A 155 -0.25 26.73 -1.41
C MET A 155 -1.21 25.58 -1.12
N GLY A 156 -1.73 24.92 -2.17
CA GLY A 156 -2.58 23.73 -2.02
C GLY A 156 -1.84 22.61 -1.29
N ASN A 157 -0.58 22.35 -1.66
CA ASN A 157 0.24 21.34 -0.98
C ASN A 157 0.55 21.72 0.47
N ALA A 158 0.85 22.99 0.77
CA ALA A 158 1.07 23.45 2.13
C ALA A 158 -0.16 23.22 3.04
N ILE A 159 -1.37 23.46 2.53
CA ILE A 159 -2.62 23.19 3.27
C ILE A 159 -2.77 21.68 3.54
N MET A 160 -2.56 20.83 2.52
CA MET A 160 -2.63 19.37 2.68
C MET A 160 -1.58 18.85 3.67
N SER A 161 -0.35 19.36 3.59
CA SER A 161 0.76 19.00 4.46
C SER A 161 0.50 19.39 5.91
N PHE A 162 -0.04 20.59 6.17
CA PHE A 162 -0.44 21.01 7.51
C PHE A 162 -1.47 20.06 8.13
N TYR A 163 -2.58 19.80 7.41
CA TYR A 163 -3.61 18.92 7.93
C TYR A 163 -3.11 17.49 8.10
N SER A 164 -2.27 16.99 7.19
CA SER A 164 -1.65 15.66 7.30
C SER A 164 -0.74 15.56 8.53
N ALA A 165 0.08 16.58 8.81
CA ALA A 165 0.93 16.65 10.00
C ALA A 165 0.11 16.76 11.29
N LEU A 166 -1.01 17.48 11.27
CA LEU A 166 -1.93 17.59 12.40
C LEU A 166 -2.56 16.23 12.73
N ILE A 167 -3.04 15.50 11.71
CA ILE A 167 -3.61 14.17 11.89
C ILE A 167 -2.54 13.16 12.33
N ASP A 168 -1.31 13.24 11.80
CA ASP A 168 -0.18 12.40 12.23
C ASP A 168 0.12 12.61 13.72
N LEU A 169 0.20 13.87 14.16
CA LEU A 169 0.39 14.21 15.57
C LEU A 169 -0.73 13.63 16.44
N LEU A 170 -1.99 13.89 16.08
CA LEU A 170 -3.14 13.44 16.88
C LEU A 170 -3.27 11.92 16.91
N GLY A 171 -2.94 11.22 15.82
CA GLY A 171 -2.90 9.76 15.76
C GLY A 171 -1.82 9.16 16.67
N ARG A 172 -0.67 9.83 16.78
CA ARG A 172 0.41 9.46 17.71
C ARG A 172 0.11 9.82 19.16
N CYS A 173 -0.69 10.85 19.40
CA CYS A 173 -1.21 11.17 20.72
C CYS A 173 -2.31 10.20 21.20
N ALA A 174 -2.82 9.33 20.33
CA ALA A 174 -3.83 8.37 20.71
C ALA A 174 -3.28 7.40 21.80
N PRO A 175 -4.08 7.10 22.84
CA PRO A 175 -3.64 6.24 23.92
C PRO A 175 -3.46 4.79 23.45
N GLU A 176 -2.55 4.07 24.09
CA GLU A 176 -2.25 2.68 23.75
C GLU A 176 -3.44 1.74 23.97
N MET A 177 -3.57 0.74 23.09
CA MET A 177 -4.72 -0.19 23.08
C MET A 177 -4.89 -0.94 24.40
N HIS A 178 -3.79 -1.34 25.04
CA HIS A 178 -3.84 -2.05 26.31
C HIS A 178 -4.41 -1.19 27.45
N LEU A 179 -4.24 0.15 27.40
CA LEU A 179 -4.81 1.07 28.38
C LEU A 179 -6.31 1.31 28.16
N ILE A 180 -6.71 1.37 26.88
CA ILE A 180 -8.10 1.45 26.47
C ILE A 180 -8.83 0.19 26.96
N ASN A 181 -8.26 -1.00 26.71
CA ASN A 181 -8.83 -2.29 27.11
C ASN A 181 -8.87 -2.46 28.64
N ALA A 182 -7.90 -1.87 29.36
CA ALA A 182 -7.93 -1.81 30.82
C ALA A 182 -8.97 -0.83 31.39
N GLY A 183 -9.71 -0.10 30.54
CA GLY A 183 -10.77 0.81 30.97
C GLY A 183 -10.26 2.07 31.68
N LYS A 184 -9.01 2.49 31.42
CA LYS A 184 -8.46 3.69 32.06
C LYS A 184 -9.24 4.93 31.62
N GLY A 185 -9.85 5.64 32.58
CA GLY A 185 -10.75 6.76 32.31
C GLY A 185 -10.13 7.90 31.49
N GLU A 186 -8.84 8.23 31.72
CA GLU A 186 -8.16 9.27 30.95
C GLU A 186 -7.93 8.87 29.48
N ALA A 187 -7.51 7.63 29.23
CA ALA A 187 -7.36 7.08 27.88
C ALA A 187 -8.69 7.11 27.11
N LEU A 188 -9.79 6.68 27.74
CA LEU A 188 -11.12 6.71 27.11
C LEU A 188 -11.58 8.14 26.80
N ARG A 189 -11.28 9.11 27.68
CA ARG A 189 -11.62 10.53 27.46
C ARG A 189 -10.83 11.13 26.31
N ILE A 190 -9.53 10.88 26.22
CA ILE A 190 -8.69 11.35 25.12
C ILE A 190 -9.13 10.73 23.81
N ARG A 191 -9.38 9.41 23.78
CA ARG A 191 -9.90 8.73 22.59
C ARG A 191 -11.22 9.36 22.12
N ALA A 192 -12.16 9.62 23.03
CA ALA A 192 -13.44 10.26 22.68
C ALA A 192 -13.26 11.68 22.13
N ILE A 193 -12.31 12.46 22.67
CA ILE A 193 -11.96 13.79 22.13
C ILE A 193 -11.45 13.65 20.69
N LEU A 194 -10.48 12.77 20.45
CA LEU A 194 -9.92 12.55 19.11
C LEU A 194 -10.99 12.11 18.10
N GLN A 195 -11.90 11.21 18.51
CA GLN A 195 -13.02 10.76 17.68
C GLN A 195 -14.00 11.90 17.36
N SER A 196 -14.21 12.84 18.28
CA SER A 196 -15.09 14.00 18.05
C SER A 196 -14.50 15.04 17.11
N LEU A 197 -13.17 15.14 17.04
CA LEU A 197 -12.47 16.11 16.20
C LEU A 197 -12.43 15.69 14.72
N VAL A 198 -12.25 14.38 14.46
CA VAL A 198 -12.04 13.85 13.11
C VAL A 198 -12.94 12.65 12.90
N PRO A 199 -14.08 12.81 12.18
CA PRO A 199 -15.01 11.71 11.97
C PRO A 199 -14.44 10.68 10.99
N THR A 200 -14.86 9.42 11.12
CA THR A 200 -14.43 8.33 10.22
C THR A 200 -14.78 8.61 8.76
N THR A 201 -15.91 9.27 8.50
CA THR A 201 -16.34 9.66 7.14
C THR A 201 -15.30 10.49 6.41
N ASP A 202 -14.61 11.37 7.13
CA ASP A 202 -13.59 12.23 6.53
C ASP A 202 -12.34 11.41 6.19
N LEU A 203 -11.92 10.54 7.10
CA LEU A 203 -10.76 9.65 6.89
C LEU A 203 -10.99 8.72 5.70
N VAL A 204 -12.14 8.03 5.66
CA VAL A 204 -12.50 7.15 4.53
C VAL A 204 -12.56 7.96 3.24
N GLY A 205 -13.16 9.15 3.27
CA GLY A 205 -13.24 10.04 2.13
C GLY A 205 -11.86 10.41 1.57
N ILE A 206 -10.90 10.77 2.42
CA ILE A 206 -9.54 11.18 2.01
C ILE A 206 -8.75 9.98 1.49
N ILE A 207 -8.82 8.84 2.17
CA ILE A 207 -8.15 7.61 1.74
C ILE A 207 -8.67 7.15 0.37
N SER A 208 -9.95 7.41 0.07
CA SER A 208 -10.59 7.07 -1.22
C SER A 208 -10.25 8.04 -2.37
N ILE A 209 -9.57 9.16 -2.11
CA ILE A 209 -9.19 10.11 -3.17
C ILE A 209 -8.11 9.45 -4.06
N PRO A 210 -8.29 9.40 -5.39
CA PRO A 210 -7.29 8.85 -6.28
C PRO A 210 -6.01 9.70 -6.28
N LEU A 211 -4.87 9.04 -6.31
CA LEU A 211 -3.57 9.70 -6.40
C LEU A 211 -3.23 10.04 -7.85
N ASN A 212 -2.48 11.12 -8.06
CA ASN A 212 -1.97 11.49 -9.38
C ASN A 212 -0.86 10.51 -9.78
N MET A 213 -1.08 9.77 -10.86
CA MET A 213 -0.15 8.76 -11.37
C MET A 213 0.67 9.32 -12.54
N PRO A 214 1.96 8.98 -12.66
CA PRO A 214 2.77 9.37 -13.81
C PRO A 214 2.21 8.78 -15.11
N VAL A 215 2.15 9.62 -16.15
CA VAL A 215 1.62 9.24 -17.46
C VAL A 215 2.77 8.84 -18.39
N LEU A 216 2.65 7.68 -19.03
CA LEU A 216 3.61 7.17 -20.01
C LEU A 216 3.23 7.63 -21.43
N ASN A 217 4.23 8.02 -22.22
CA ASN A 217 4.10 8.21 -23.67
C ASN A 217 3.82 6.87 -24.37
N LYS A 218 3.31 6.93 -25.60
CA LYS A 218 3.16 5.75 -26.48
C LYS A 218 4.49 5.01 -26.72
N ASP A 219 5.61 5.71 -26.58
CA ASP A 219 6.97 5.18 -26.75
C ASP A 219 7.59 4.64 -25.43
N GLY A 220 6.83 4.62 -24.33
CA GLY A 220 7.27 4.08 -23.03
C GLY A 220 8.11 5.02 -22.17
N THR A 221 8.35 6.26 -22.60
CA THR A 221 9.02 7.31 -21.80
C THR A 221 8.03 8.02 -20.87
N VAL A 222 8.49 8.55 -19.73
CA VAL A 222 7.64 9.35 -18.83
C VAL A 222 7.26 10.66 -19.52
N MET A 223 5.97 10.89 -19.73
CA MET A 223 5.45 12.11 -20.35
C MET A 223 5.35 13.24 -19.31
N THR A 224 4.86 12.90 -18.12
CA THR A 224 4.66 13.86 -17.03
C THR A 224 4.74 13.11 -15.71
N GLU A 225 5.71 13.49 -14.87
CA GLU A 225 5.79 13.05 -13.48
C GLU A 225 5.06 14.08 -12.61
N PRO A 226 4.19 13.66 -11.67
CA PRO A 226 3.58 14.58 -10.72
C PRO A 226 4.65 15.19 -9.83
N ASP A 227 4.67 16.52 -9.71
CA ASP A 227 5.48 17.18 -8.69
C ASP A 227 4.87 16.88 -7.32
N MET A 228 5.55 16.05 -6.54
CA MET A 228 5.13 15.60 -5.22
C MET A 228 5.03 16.74 -4.21
N SER A 229 5.68 17.88 -4.48
CA SER A 229 5.59 19.10 -3.68
C SER A 229 4.44 20.03 -4.11
N ALA A 230 3.73 19.68 -5.18
CA ALA A 230 2.66 20.47 -5.78
C ALA A 230 1.34 19.71 -5.93
N CYS A 231 1.24 18.45 -5.49
CA CYS A 231 0.03 17.63 -5.68
C CYS A 231 -0.37 16.80 -4.45
N PHE A 232 -1.55 16.20 -4.51
CA PHE A 232 -1.96 15.21 -3.51
C PHE A 232 -1.13 13.94 -3.64
N CYS A 233 -0.31 13.66 -2.63
CA CYS A 233 0.66 12.58 -2.64
C CYS A 233 0.35 11.50 -1.57
N PRO A 234 1.00 10.32 -1.65
CA PRO A 234 0.78 9.22 -0.71
C PRO A 234 1.08 9.59 0.75
N ASP A 235 2.02 10.52 0.96
CA ASP A 235 2.42 10.98 2.29
C ASP A 235 1.27 11.73 3.01
N HIS A 236 0.27 12.26 2.27
CA HIS A 236 -0.95 12.83 2.86
C HIS A 236 -1.96 11.77 3.32
N LYS A 237 -1.97 10.58 2.70
CA LYS A 237 -2.86 9.48 3.10
C LYS A 237 -2.35 8.71 4.31
N ALA A 238 -1.03 8.57 4.45
CA ALA A 238 -0.43 7.76 5.52
C ALA A 238 -0.91 8.15 6.94
N PRO A 239 -0.97 9.45 7.32
CA PRO A 239 -1.51 9.87 8.62
C PRO A 239 -2.97 9.51 8.83
N MET A 240 -3.80 9.52 7.77
CA MET A 240 -5.21 9.16 7.86
C MET A 240 -5.38 7.68 8.24
N VAL A 241 -4.55 6.82 7.65
CA VAL A 241 -4.50 5.39 7.96
C VAL A 241 -4.01 5.17 9.40
N LEU A 242 -2.94 5.86 9.82
CA LEU A 242 -2.43 5.80 11.19
C LEU A 242 -3.49 6.23 12.22
N PHE A 243 -4.20 7.33 11.96
CA PHE A 243 -5.24 7.83 12.85
C PHE A 243 -6.41 6.85 12.92
N LEU A 244 -6.86 6.32 11.78
CA LEU A 244 -7.91 5.31 11.73
C LEU A 244 -7.53 4.08 12.57
N GLU A 245 -6.30 3.60 12.42
CA GLU A 245 -5.78 2.48 13.19
C GLU A 245 -5.75 2.77 14.70
N ARG A 246 -5.12 3.88 15.10
CA ARG A 246 -4.80 4.18 16.49
C ARG A 246 -5.98 4.65 17.31
N VAL A 247 -6.87 5.46 16.72
CA VAL A 247 -8.00 6.10 17.42
C VAL A 247 -9.28 5.27 17.32
N TYR A 248 -9.58 4.78 16.13
CA TYR A 248 -10.80 4.00 15.90
C TYR A 248 -10.55 2.51 16.07
N GLY A 249 -9.47 2.00 15.47
CA GLY A 249 -9.29 0.56 15.27
C GLY A 249 -10.24 0.03 14.19
N ILE A 250 -9.87 -1.09 13.58
CA ILE A 250 -10.73 -1.80 12.64
C ILE A 250 -11.09 -3.13 13.29
N GLU A 251 -12.29 -3.20 13.85
CA GLU A 251 -12.83 -4.40 14.49
C GLU A 251 -13.96 -5.03 13.68
N ASP A 252 -14.64 -4.24 12.84
CA ASP A 252 -15.74 -4.72 12.00
C ASP A 252 -15.23 -5.20 10.64
N GLN A 253 -15.62 -6.42 10.27
CA GLN A 253 -15.28 -7.03 8.99
C GLN A 253 -15.88 -6.25 7.81
N SER A 254 -17.11 -5.75 7.94
CA SER A 254 -17.77 -5.03 6.84
C SER A 254 -17.04 -3.72 6.54
N PHE A 255 -16.63 -3.01 7.59
CA PHE A 255 -15.83 -1.80 7.48
C PHE A 255 -14.45 -2.05 6.85
N LEU A 256 -13.75 -3.12 7.23
CA LEU A 256 -12.47 -3.50 6.59
C LEU A 256 -12.65 -3.75 5.08
N LEU A 257 -13.68 -4.52 4.71
CA LEU A 257 -13.94 -4.86 3.31
C LEU A 257 -14.32 -3.62 2.49
N GLN A 258 -15.12 -2.72 3.05
CA GLN A 258 -15.42 -1.44 2.42
C GLN A 258 -14.14 -0.62 2.19
N MET A 259 -13.29 -0.47 3.21
CA MET A 259 -12.01 0.25 3.10
C MET A 259 -11.09 -0.38 2.06
N LEU A 260 -11.08 -1.71 2.00
CA LEU A 260 -10.30 -2.46 1.02
C LEU A 260 -10.75 -2.14 -0.41
N GLU A 261 -12.06 -2.09 -0.64
CA GLU A 261 -12.65 -1.80 -1.96
C GLU A 261 -12.45 -0.36 -2.39
N VAL A 262 -12.72 0.63 -1.52
CA VAL A 262 -12.76 2.05 -1.92
C VAL A 262 -11.41 2.76 -1.86
N GLY A 263 -10.46 2.26 -1.08
CA GLY A 263 -9.19 2.94 -0.81
C GLY A 263 -7.96 2.07 -0.98
N PHE A 264 -7.86 0.99 -0.19
CA PHE A 264 -6.60 0.24 -0.09
C PHE A 264 -6.26 -0.56 -1.35
N LEU A 265 -7.22 -1.24 -1.97
CA LEU A 265 -6.96 -1.99 -3.21
C LEU A 265 -6.58 -1.07 -4.38
N PRO A 266 -7.27 0.05 -4.65
CA PRO A 266 -6.83 1.03 -5.64
C PRO A 266 -5.39 1.51 -5.41
N ASP A 267 -5.03 1.84 -4.17
CA ASP A 267 -3.67 2.29 -3.83
C ASP A 267 -2.61 1.17 -4.05
N LEU A 268 -2.92 -0.07 -3.66
CA LEU A 268 -2.07 -1.24 -3.91
C LEU A 268 -1.87 -1.47 -5.42
N GLN A 269 -2.94 -1.37 -6.21
CA GLN A 269 -2.89 -1.55 -7.66
C GLN A 269 -2.11 -0.42 -8.34
N ALA A 270 -2.30 0.82 -7.88
CA ALA A 270 -1.55 1.98 -8.33
C ALA A 270 -0.04 1.76 -8.13
N SER A 271 0.39 1.34 -6.93
CA SER A 271 1.80 1.02 -6.69
C SER A 271 2.30 -0.13 -7.57
N ALA A 272 1.52 -1.21 -7.71
CA ALA A 272 1.91 -2.35 -8.54
C ALA A 272 2.02 -2.01 -10.04
N SER A 273 1.36 -0.94 -10.50
CA SER A 273 1.46 -0.42 -11.87
C SER A 273 2.75 0.38 -12.11
N LEU A 274 3.35 0.95 -11.06
CA LEU A 274 4.60 1.71 -11.12
C LEU A 274 5.84 0.83 -11.16
N ASP A 275 5.70 -0.48 -10.88
CA ASP A 275 6.80 -1.44 -10.95
C ASP A 275 7.16 -1.81 -12.41
N THR A 276 7.70 -0.83 -13.12
CA THR A 276 8.25 -0.95 -14.48
C THR A 276 9.68 -0.44 -14.53
N GLU A 277 10.45 -0.81 -15.55
CA GLU A 277 11.85 -0.36 -15.71
C GLU A 277 12.00 1.17 -15.71
N VAL A 278 10.97 1.88 -16.15
CA VAL A 278 10.98 3.33 -16.30
C VAL A 278 10.47 4.04 -15.05
N LEU A 279 9.43 3.49 -14.41
CA LEU A 279 8.72 4.19 -13.33
C LEU A 279 9.17 3.80 -11.93
N SER A 280 9.83 2.65 -11.74
CA SER A 280 10.06 2.10 -10.40
C SER A 280 10.96 2.97 -9.50
N THR A 281 11.70 3.92 -10.07
CA THR A 281 12.59 4.84 -9.34
C THR A 281 12.06 6.27 -9.27
N THR A 282 10.85 6.54 -9.78
CA THR A 282 10.18 7.86 -9.67
C THR A 282 9.89 8.20 -8.21
N GLU A 283 9.78 9.49 -7.90
CA GLU A 283 9.46 9.92 -6.53
C GLU A 283 8.09 9.39 -6.09
N THR A 284 7.12 9.38 -7.01
CA THR A 284 5.79 8.81 -6.79
C THR A 284 5.85 7.33 -6.43
N ALA A 285 6.65 6.52 -7.15
CA ALA A 285 6.78 5.09 -6.87
C ALA A 285 7.41 4.83 -5.50
N LEU A 286 8.45 5.58 -5.15
CA LEU A 286 9.11 5.45 -3.85
C LEU A 286 8.18 5.90 -2.70
N ALA A 287 7.44 6.98 -2.87
CA ALA A 287 6.46 7.45 -1.89
C ALA A 287 5.32 6.42 -1.70
N MET A 288 4.81 5.83 -2.79
CA MET A 288 3.81 4.76 -2.72
C MET A 288 4.35 3.54 -1.95
N ASN A 289 5.58 3.13 -2.22
CA ASN A 289 6.22 2.02 -1.51
C ASN A 289 6.41 2.32 -0.02
N ARG A 290 6.71 3.57 0.35
CA ARG A 290 6.77 4.00 1.76
C ARG A 290 5.39 3.91 2.41
N TYR A 291 4.38 4.55 1.82
CA TYR A 291 3.00 4.55 2.33
C TYR A 291 2.44 3.13 2.51
N ILE A 292 2.58 2.28 1.49
CA ILE A 292 2.09 0.90 1.56
C ILE A 292 2.86 0.11 2.63
N GLY A 293 4.19 0.23 2.65
CA GLY A 293 5.05 -0.49 3.58
C GLY A 293 4.90 -0.08 5.04
N SER A 294 4.67 1.20 5.32
CA SER A 294 4.67 1.75 6.68
C SER A 294 3.29 1.87 7.31
N ALA A 295 2.22 2.04 6.52
CA ALA A 295 0.87 2.29 7.02
C ALA A 295 -0.10 1.17 6.63
N LEU A 296 -0.23 0.89 5.32
CA LEU A 296 -1.28 0.01 4.80
C LEU A 296 -1.03 -1.46 5.15
N LEU A 297 0.15 -2.01 4.85
CA LEU A 297 0.46 -3.42 5.11
C LEU A 297 0.42 -3.76 6.61
N PRO A 298 1.04 -2.97 7.52
CA PRO A 298 0.94 -3.24 8.95
C PRO A 298 -0.50 -3.23 9.47
N LEU A 299 -1.35 -2.32 8.95
CA LEU A 299 -2.77 -2.29 9.28
C LEU A 299 -3.46 -3.59 8.85
N LEU A 300 -3.28 -4.01 7.60
CA LEU A 300 -3.87 -5.26 7.10
C LEU A 300 -3.38 -6.48 7.87
N THR A 301 -2.09 -6.53 8.24
CA THR A 301 -1.52 -7.60 9.08
C THR A 301 -2.24 -7.72 10.42
N ARG A 302 -2.48 -6.59 11.11
CA ARG A 302 -3.23 -6.59 12.38
C ARG A 302 -4.70 -6.96 12.20
N CYS A 303 -5.28 -6.63 11.04
CA CYS A 303 -6.66 -6.97 10.70
C CYS A 303 -6.82 -8.38 10.12
N ALA A 304 -5.76 -9.19 10.05
CA ALA A 304 -5.77 -10.48 9.35
C ALA A 304 -6.89 -11.44 9.81
N ALA A 305 -7.23 -11.43 11.10
CA ALA A 305 -8.31 -12.25 11.65
C ALA A 305 -9.69 -11.93 11.04
N LEU A 306 -9.91 -10.69 10.60
CA LEU A 306 -11.15 -10.24 9.97
C LEU A 306 -11.31 -10.75 8.54
N PHE A 307 -10.28 -11.33 7.93
CA PHE A 307 -10.41 -11.98 6.62
C PHE A 307 -11.06 -13.37 6.70
N SER A 308 -11.27 -13.90 7.91
CA SER A 308 -11.95 -15.19 8.10
C SER A 308 -13.41 -15.14 7.64
N SER A 309 -13.89 -16.21 6.98
CA SER A 309 -15.27 -16.32 6.50
C SER A 309 -15.72 -15.25 5.48
N THR A 310 -14.80 -14.75 4.64
CA THR A 310 -15.05 -13.70 3.63
C THR A 310 -15.37 -14.25 2.23
N GLU A 311 -15.90 -15.47 2.12
CA GLU A 311 -16.07 -16.14 0.82
C GLU A 311 -16.98 -15.37 -0.16
N HIS A 312 -17.96 -14.62 0.36
CA HIS A 312 -18.85 -13.78 -0.44
C HIS A 312 -18.13 -12.61 -1.14
N TYR A 313 -16.92 -12.26 -0.67
CA TYR A 313 -16.06 -11.22 -1.24
C TYR A 313 -14.82 -11.79 -1.93
N ALA A 314 -14.87 -13.05 -2.38
CA ALA A 314 -13.72 -13.75 -2.95
C ALA A 314 -12.98 -12.99 -4.05
N GLN A 315 -13.69 -12.26 -4.93
CA GLN A 315 -13.06 -11.46 -5.98
C GLN A 315 -12.21 -10.30 -5.44
N LEU A 316 -12.71 -9.60 -4.42
CA LEU A 316 -11.99 -8.50 -3.78
C LEU A 316 -10.73 -9.04 -3.09
N ILE A 317 -10.88 -10.10 -2.29
CA ILE A 317 -9.77 -10.72 -1.57
C ILE A 317 -8.72 -11.28 -2.53
N ASP A 318 -9.12 -11.96 -3.60
CA ASP A 318 -8.20 -12.47 -4.62
C ASP A 318 -7.42 -11.34 -5.29
N SER A 319 -8.10 -10.26 -5.69
CA SER A 319 -7.45 -9.08 -6.27
C SER A 319 -6.42 -8.47 -5.30
N THR A 320 -6.76 -8.36 -4.02
CA THR A 320 -5.85 -7.89 -2.97
C THR A 320 -4.63 -8.80 -2.84
N LEU A 321 -4.82 -10.11 -2.68
CA LEU A 321 -3.71 -11.06 -2.53
C LEU A 321 -2.80 -11.08 -3.75
N GLN A 322 -3.36 -11.10 -4.95
CA GLN A 322 -2.62 -11.05 -6.21
C GLN A 322 -1.79 -9.77 -6.34
N THR A 323 -2.33 -8.65 -5.87
CA THR A 323 -1.65 -7.35 -5.92
C THR A 323 -0.54 -7.27 -4.88
N ILE A 324 -0.77 -7.68 -3.63
CA ILE A 324 0.26 -7.76 -2.58
C ILE A 324 1.37 -8.74 -3.00
N TYR A 325 1.03 -9.90 -3.55
CA TYR A 325 2.01 -10.84 -4.07
C TYR A 325 2.80 -10.27 -5.25
N ARG A 326 2.15 -9.53 -6.17
CA ARG A 326 2.85 -8.82 -7.25
C ARG A 326 3.84 -7.80 -6.69
N LEU A 327 3.45 -7.01 -5.70
CA LEU A 327 4.33 -6.05 -5.04
C LEU A 327 5.57 -6.71 -4.44
N SER A 328 5.48 -7.92 -3.90
CA SER A 328 6.64 -8.65 -3.34
C SER A 328 7.80 -8.84 -4.32
N LYS A 329 7.51 -8.78 -5.63
CA LYS A 329 8.48 -8.90 -6.72
C LYS A 329 9.02 -7.56 -7.21
N GLY A 330 8.62 -6.46 -6.57
CA GLY A 330 8.99 -5.11 -6.95
C GLY A 330 10.49 -4.89 -6.94
N ARG A 331 10.99 -4.11 -7.92
CA ARG A 331 12.43 -3.88 -8.10
C ARG A 331 13.01 -2.91 -7.08
N SER A 332 12.25 -1.87 -6.73
CA SER A 332 12.68 -0.75 -5.89
C SER A 332 12.21 -0.85 -4.43
N LEU A 333 12.26 -2.05 -3.84
CA LEU A 333 11.84 -2.28 -2.47
C LEU A 333 13.05 -2.47 -1.54
N THR A 334 13.00 -1.78 -0.40
CA THR A 334 13.91 -2.04 0.72
C THR A 334 13.61 -3.38 1.37
N LYS A 335 14.57 -3.92 2.14
CA LYS A 335 14.37 -5.16 2.89
C LYS A 335 13.17 -5.06 3.85
N ALA A 336 13.06 -3.97 4.61
CA ALA A 336 11.96 -3.78 5.55
C ALA A 336 10.58 -3.76 4.86
N GLN A 337 10.48 -3.17 3.67
CA GLN A 337 9.24 -3.20 2.88
C GLN A 337 8.89 -4.60 2.40
N ARG A 338 9.89 -5.40 1.97
CA ARG A 338 9.67 -6.81 1.59
C ARG A 338 9.24 -7.64 2.79
N ASP A 339 9.86 -7.44 3.94
CA ASP A 339 9.52 -8.12 5.19
C ASP A 339 8.06 -7.78 5.59
N ALA A 340 7.63 -6.52 5.47
CA ALA A 340 6.25 -6.11 5.72
C ALA A 340 5.24 -6.74 4.73
N ILE A 341 5.60 -6.86 3.44
CA ILE A 341 4.78 -7.56 2.44
C ILE A 341 4.66 -9.04 2.79
N GLU A 342 5.76 -9.68 3.15
CA GLU A 342 5.79 -11.09 3.56
C GLU A 342 4.91 -11.33 4.77
N GLU A 343 5.09 -10.55 5.84
CA GLU A 343 4.33 -10.68 7.08
C GLU A 343 2.82 -10.50 6.83
N CYS A 344 2.44 -9.48 6.05
CA CYS A 344 1.05 -9.23 5.69
C CYS A 344 0.43 -10.37 4.88
N LEU A 345 1.13 -10.83 3.84
CA LEU A 345 0.64 -11.89 2.96
C LEU A 345 0.48 -13.21 3.74
N LEU A 346 1.46 -13.55 4.58
CA LEU A 346 1.37 -14.71 5.46
C LEU A 346 0.18 -14.56 6.41
N ALA A 347 0.09 -13.45 7.16
CA ALA A 347 -0.96 -13.24 8.15
C ALA A 347 -2.37 -13.35 7.55
N ILE A 348 -2.63 -12.73 6.39
CA ILE A 348 -3.94 -12.83 5.74
C ILE A 348 -4.24 -14.28 5.34
N CYS A 349 -3.29 -14.94 4.67
CA CYS A 349 -3.49 -16.31 4.17
C CYS A 349 -3.70 -17.35 5.29
N MET A 350 -3.18 -17.11 6.50
CA MET A 350 -3.42 -17.94 7.70
C MET A 350 -4.90 -18.02 8.08
N HIS A 351 -5.67 -16.96 7.80
CA HIS A 351 -7.07 -16.84 8.22
C HIS A 351 -8.07 -17.13 7.09
N LEU A 352 -7.58 -17.29 5.86
CA LEU A 352 -8.42 -17.59 4.70
C LEU A 352 -8.74 -19.08 4.60
N ARG A 353 -9.92 -19.41 4.06
CA ARG A 353 -10.23 -20.79 3.69
C ARG A 353 -9.32 -21.24 2.53
N PRO A 354 -8.89 -22.51 2.51
CA PRO A 354 -8.00 -23.01 1.46
C PRO A 354 -8.49 -22.78 0.03
N SER A 355 -9.81 -22.89 -0.19
CA SER A 355 -10.44 -22.67 -1.49
C SER A 355 -10.25 -21.24 -2.03
N MET A 356 -10.09 -20.25 -1.14
CA MET A 356 -9.84 -18.86 -1.55
C MET A 356 -8.42 -18.65 -2.07
N MET A 357 -7.49 -19.55 -1.76
CA MET A 357 -6.10 -19.51 -2.24
C MET A 357 -5.93 -20.05 -3.66
N GLN A 358 -6.96 -20.68 -4.24
CA GLN A 358 -6.87 -21.37 -5.54
C GLN A 358 -6.31 -20.49 -6.66
N GLN A 359 -6.74 -19.22 -6.75
CA GLN A 359 -6.25 -18.29 -7.78
C GLN A 359 -4.80 -17.89 -7.58
N LEU A 360 -4.38 -17.66 -6.33
CA LEU A 360 -2.98 -17.40 -6.03
C LEU A 360 -2.11 -18.63 -6.30
N LEU A 361 -2.60 -19.84 -5.97
CA LEU A 361 -1.94 -21.11 -6.28
C LEU A 361 -1.72 -21.29 -7.80
N ARG A 362 -2.70 -20.95 -8.64
CA ARG A 362 -2.55 -20.99 -10.11
C ARG A 362 -1.34 -20.18 -10.58
N ARG A 363 -1.11 -19.02 -9.98
CA ARG A 363 0.06 -18.19 -10.29
C ARG A 363 1.36 -18.74 -9.71
N LEU A 364 1.32 -19.21 -8.47
CA LEU A 364 2.49 -19.80 -7.79
C LEU A 364 3.03 -21.04 -8.50
N VAL A 365 2.16 -21.84 -9.14
CA VAL A 365 2.57 -23.01 -9.94
C VAL A 365 3.55 -22.64 -11.06
N PHE A 366 3.44 -21.45 -11.64
CA PHE A 366 4.38 -20.99 -12.67
C PHE A 366 5.59 -20.27 -12.05
N ASP A 367 5.34 -19.44 -11.03
CA ASP A 367 6.34 -18.54 -10.49
C ASP A 367 7.36 -19.22 -9.56
N VAL A 368 6.91 -20.14 -8.70
CA VAL A 368 7.77 -20.76 -7.66
C VAL A 368 8.81 -21.70 -8.25
N PRO A 369 8.50 -22.55 -9.25
CA PRO A 369 9.49 -23.41 -9.89
C PRO A 369 10.66 -22.64 -10.52
N MET A 370 10.50 -21.36 -10.87
CA MET A 370 11.63 -20.54 -11.36
C MET A 370 12.73 -20.39 -10.31
N LEU A 371 12.39 -20.54 -9.02
CA LEU A 371 13.27 -20.37 -7.87
C LEU A 371 14.09 -19.06 -7.97
N SER A 372 13.49 -17.98 -8.48
CA SER A 372 14.17 -16.70 -8.66
C SER A 372 14.68 -16.12 -7.34
N GLU A 373 15.44 -15.02 -7.38
CA GLU A 373 15.90 -14.33 -6.16
C GLU A 373 14.76 -13.94 -5.20
N TYR A 374 13.52 -13.81 -5.70
CA TYR A 374 12.32 -13.48 -4.94
C TYR A 374 11.52 -14.70 -4.47
N CYS A 375 12.03 -15.92 -4.61
CA CYS A 375 11.27 -17.14 -4.30
C CYS A 375 11.11 -17.42 -2.79
N GLN A 376 11.78 -16.67 -1.91
CA GLN A 376 11.73 -16.91 -0.46
C GLN A 376 10.31 -16.73 0.11
N ILE A 377 9.65 -15.62 -0.22
CA ILE A 377 8.28 -15.30 0.21
C ILE A 377 7.29 -16.38 -0.25
N PRO A 378 7.18 -16.71 -1.56
CA PRO A 378 6.22 -17.72 -1.98
C PRO A 378 6.55 -19.13 -1.49
N LEU A 379 7.83 -19.49 -1.28
CA LEU A 379 8.17 -20.76 -0.65
C LEU A 379 7.64 -20.83 0.78
N ARG A 380 7.83 -19.78 1.59
CA ARG A 380 7.29 -19.72 2.96
C ARG A 380 5.77 -19.71 2.99
N LEU A 381 5.13 -18.97 2.08
CA LEU A 381 3.68 -18.95 1.94
C LEU A 381 3.12 -20.35 1.66
N LEU A 382 3.70 -21.07 0.70
CA LEU A 382 3.28 -22.44 0.38
C LEU A 382 3.52 -23.41 1.54
N THR A 383 4.68 -23.34 2.20
CA THR A 383 4.98 -24.16 3.39
C THR A 383 3.91 -23.95 4.45
N ASN A 384 3.64 -22.71 4.87
CA ASN A 384 2.66 -22.41 5.91
C ASN A 384 1.24 -22.86 5.50
N HIS A 385 0.85 -22.60 4.25
CA HIS A 385 -0.46 -22.98 3.72
C HIS A 385 -0.67 -24.49 3.78
N TYR A 386 0.26 -25.29 3.25
CA TYR A 386 0.09 -26.74 3.22
C TYR A 386 0.28 -27.40 4.60
N GLU A 387 1.16 -26.88 5.46
CA GLU A 387 1.31 -27.38 6.84
C GLU A 387 0.06 -27.19 7.69
N GLN A 388 -0.73 -26.14 7.43
CA GLN A 388 -1.97 -25.89 8.17
C GLN A 388 -3.17 -26.60 7.54
N ASN A 389 -3.19 -26.66 6.22
CA ASN A 389 -4.34 -27.12 5.45
C ASN A 389 -4.16 -28.55 4.92
N TRP A 390 -3.15 -29.30 5.34
CA TRP A 390 -2.93 -30.68 4.86
C TRP A 390 -4.16 -31.58 5.02
N LYS A 391 -4.96 -31.40 6.08
CA LYS A 391 -6.20 -32.16 6.29
C LYS A 391 -7.26 -31.88 5.23
N TYR A 392 -7.32 -30.66 4.70
CA TYR A 392 -8.26 -30.27 3.66
C TYR A 392 -7.91 -30.94 2.32
N TYR A 393 -6.62 -31.06 2.03
CA TYR A 393 -6.12 -31.69 0.82
C TYR A 393 -6.12 -33.23 0.91
N CYS A 394 -5.70 -33.80 2.04
CA CYS A 394 -5.41 -35.23 2.19
C CYS A 394 -6.62 -36.07 2.63
N LEU A 395 -7.56 -35.53 3.42
CA LEU A 395 -8.66 -36.34 3.98
C LEU A 395 -9.88 -36.34 3.04
N PRO A 396 -10.49 -37.51 2.75
CA PRO A 396 -11.70 -37.61 1.92
C PRO A 396 -12.90 -36.87 2.50
N SER A 397 -12.93 -36.69 3.81
CA SER A 397 -13.95 -35.94 4.56
C SER A 397 -13.60 -34.47 4.77
N GLY A 398 -12.43 -34.01 4.30
CA GLY A 398 -11.96 -32.63 4.42
C GLY A 398 -11.75 -32.15 5.86
N ILE A 399 -11.69 -30.82 6.04
CA ILE A 399 -11.76 -30.16 7.34
C ILE A 399 -13.22 -29.76 7.62
N ILE A 400 -13.70 -30.01 8.84
CA ILE A 400 -15.02 -29.57 9.30
C ILE A 400 -15.17 -28.06 9.02
N ASN A 401 -16.21 -27.67 8.27
CA ASN A 401 -16.51 -26.31 7.79
C ASN A 401 -15.71 -25.75 6.59
N CYS A 402 -14.67 -26.43 6.08
CA CYS A 402 -13.91 -25.97 4.89
C CYS A 402 -14.16 -26.80 3.63
N GLY A 403 -14.91 -27.91 3.72
CA GLY A 403 -15.16 -28.79 2.58
C GLY A 403 -13.95 -29.67 2.21
N VAL A 404 -13.98 -30.23 1.01
CA VAL A 404 -12.94 -31.11 0.44
C VAL A 404 -12.25 -30.39 -0.71
N SER A 405 -10.94 -30.63 -0.88
CA SER A 405 -10.18 -30.08 -2.01
C SER A 405 -10.77 -30.47 -3.36
N SER A 406 -10.69 -29.54 -4.31
CA SER A 406 -11.06 -29.78 -5.71
C SER A 406 -9.95 -30.53 -6.46
N GLU A 407 -10.32 -31.25 -7.52
CA GLU A 407 -9.37 -31.97 -8.38
C GLU A 407 -8.33 -31.00 -9.00
N GLU A 408 -8.75 -29.78 -9.33
CA GLU A 408 -7.84 -28.76 -9.83
C GLU A 408 -6.81 -28.34 -8.78
N GLU A 409 -7.23 -28.10 -7.54
CA GLU A 409 -6.29 -27.75 -6.47
C GLU A 409 -5.25 -28.84 -6.25
N LEU A 410 -5.66 -30.11 -6.24
CA LEU A 410 -4.74 -31.25 -6.13
C LEU A 410 -3.76 -31.32 -7.31
N LEU A 411 -4.23 -31.01 -8.52
CA LEU A 411 -3.37 -30.93 -9.70
C LEU A 411 -2.35 -29.77 -9.59
N LEU A 412 -2.77 -28.60 -9.09
CA LEU A 412 -1.87 -27.47 -8.83
C LEU A 412 -0.82 -27.84 -7.76
N THR A 413 -1.22 -28.51 -6.68
CA THR A 413 -0.33 -29.04 -5.64
C THR A 413 0.71 -30.00 -6.22
N LYS A 414 0.28 -30.95 -7.07
CA LYS A 414 1.18 -31.87 -7.78
C LYS A 414 2.16 -31.13 -8.69
N LYS A 415 1.68 -30.15 -9.48
CA LYS A 415 2.52 -29.35 -10.38
C LYS A 415 3.58 -28.54 -9.60
N LEU A 416 3.21 -27.98 -8.45
CA LEU A 416 4.15 -27.29 -7.55
C LEU A 416 5.24 -28.23 -7.04
N PHE A 417 4.87 -29.43 -6.57
CA PHE A 417 5.84 -30.41 -6.07
C PHE A 417 6.90 -30.73 -7.12
N TRP A 418 6.48 -31.20 -8.30
CA TRP A 418 7.39 -31.60 -9.36
C TRP A 418 8.14 -30.41 -9.94
N GLY A 419 7.48 -29.26 -10.11
CA GLY A 419 8.12 -28.04 -10.59
C GLY A 419 9.27 -27.57 -9.69
N ILE A 420 9.08 -27.56 -8.37
CA ILE A 420 10.13 -27.20 -7.42
C ILE A 420 11.25 -28.26 -7.41
N PHE A 421 10.89 -29.54 -7.39
CA PHE A 421 11.85 -30.65 -7.35
C PHE A 421 12.76 -30.68 -8.59
N ASP A 422 12.16 -30.57 -9.78
CA ASP A 422 12.90 -30.56 -11.05
C ASP A 422 13.83 -29.35 -11.13
N SER A 423 13.39 -28.17 -10.70
CA SER A 423 14.21 -26.96 -10.69
C SER A 423 15.37 -27.05 -9.69
N LEU A 424 15.17 -27.63 -8.51
CA LEU A 424 16.26 -27.89 -7.55
C LEU A 424 17.29 -28.86 -8.10
N SER A 425 16.86 -29.88 -8.88
CA SER A 425 17.77 -30.86 -9.47
C SER A 425 18.74 -30.25 -10.49
N GLN A 426 18.34 -29.14 -11.12
CA GLN A 426 19.12 -28.44 -12.13
C GLN A 426 19.91 -27.23 -11.58
N LYS A 427 19.54 -26.75 -10.38
CA LYS A 427 20.20 -25.60 -9.75
C LYS A 427 21.47 -25.98 -8.99
N LYS A 428 22.40 -25.02 -8.92
CA LYS A 428 23.55 -25.11 -8.02
C LYS A 428 23.09 -25.07 -6.57
N TYR A 429 23.75 -25.85 -5.72
CA TYR A 429 23.43 -25.91 -4.30
C TYR A 429 23.63 -24.55 -3.61
N ASP A 430 22.57 -24.07 -2.98
CA ASP A 430 22.54 -22.91 -2.10
C ASP A 430 21.86 -23.35 -0.80
N ALA A 431 22.55 -23.22 0.34
CA ALA A 431 22.11 -23.85 1.58
C ALA A 431 20.77 -23.31 2.09
N ASP A 432 20.56 -22.00 2.00
CA ASP A 432 19.34 -21.36 2.51
C ASP A 432 18.16 -21.64 1.59
N LEU A 433 18.35 -21.53 0.27
CA LEU A 433 17.33 -21.86 -0.73
C LEU A 433 16.92 -23.33 -0.64
N PHE A 434 17.88 -24.25 -0.62
CA PHE A 434 17.58 -25.69 -0.56
C PHE A 434 16.87 -26.05 0.74
N LYS A 435 17.23 -25.43 1.87
CA LYS A 435 16.53 -25.62 3.14
C LYS A 435 15.06 -25.19 3.04
N MET A 436 14.80 -23.98 2.54
CA MET A 436 13.43 -23.47 2.39
C MET A 436 12.60 -24.29 1.40
N ALA A 437 13.19 -24.63 0.25
CA ALA A 437 12.51 -25.40 -0.78
C ALA A 437 12.25 -26.85 -0.34
N THR A 438 13.15 -27.46 0.44
CA THR A 438 12.93 -28.79 1.02
C THR A 438 11.77 -28.77 2.02
N LEU A 439 11.69 -27.76 2.89
CA LEU A 439 10.55 -27.61 3.82
C LEU A 439 9.23 -27.47 3.05
N CYS A 440 9.21 -26.66 1.98
CA CYS A 440 8.06 -26.51 1.11
C CYS A 440 7.66 -27.83 0.43
N LEU A 441 8.63 -28.58 -0.10
CA LEU A 441 8.38 -29.91 -0.70
C LEU A 441 7.79 -30.89 0.31
N CYS A 442 8.29 -30.91 1.54
CA CYS A 442 7.75 -31.76 2.62
C CYS A 442 6.31 -31.39 2.96
N ALA A 443 6.00 -30.09 3.07
CA ALA A 443 4.65 -29.61 3.35
C ALA A 443 3.68 -30.00 2.22
N ILE A 444 4.08 -29.79 0.96
CA ILE A 444 3.30 -30.17 -0.23
C ILE A 444 3.08 -31.69 -0.26
N ALA A 445 4.12 -32.49 -0.04
CA ALA A 445 4.03 -33.94 -0.04
C ALA A 445 3.10 -34.46 1.06
N GLY A 446 3.09 -33.82 2.24
CA GLY A 446 2.19 -34.16 3.34
C GLY A 446 0.72 -33.80 3.07
N ALA A 447 0.46 -32.83 2.19
CA ALA A 447 -0.89 -32.44 1.79
C ALA A 447 -1.47 -33.31 0.66
N LEU A 448 -0.65 -33.94 -0.18
CA LEU A 448 -1.12 -34.80 -1.26
C LEU A 448 -1.71 -36.12 -0.73
N PRO A 449 -2.94 -36.50 -1.14
CA PRO A 449 -3.51 -37.80 -0.78
C PRO A 449 -2.66 -38.96 -1.32
N PRO A 450 -2.47 -40.04 -0.53
CA PRO A 450 -1.70 -41.22 -0.97
C PRO A 450 -2.35 -41.98 -2.14
N ASP A 451 -3.66 -41.81 -2.31
CA ASP A 451 -4.52 -42.40 -3.34
C ASP A 451 -4.76 -41.46 -4.54
N PHE A 452 -4.14 -40.28 -4.57
CA PHE A 452 -4.26 -39.36 -5.70
C PHE A 452 -3.59 -39.93 -6.95
N VAL A 453 -4.41 -40.47 -7.86
CA VAL A 453 -4.00 -40.92 -9.18
C VAL A 453 -4.43 -39.87 -10.19
N ASP A 454 -3.46 -39.29 -10.88
CA ASP A 454 -3.74 -38.36 -11.98
C ASP A 454 -4.38 -39.14 -13.14
N SER A 455 -5.68 -38.92 -13.32
CA SER A 455 -6.49 -39.57 -14.35
C SER A 455 -6.22 -39.01 -15.76
N SER A 456 -5.43 -37.92 -15.87
CA SER A 456 -5.02 -37.37 -17.16
C SER A 456 -4.02 -38.30 -17.86
N LEU A 457 -4.55 -39.21 -18.68
CA LEU A 457 -3.77 -39.97 -19.65
C LEU A 457 -3.07 -38.99 -20.60
N GLY A 458 -1.81 -38.65 -20.32
CA GLY A 458 -1.00 -37.82 -21.22
C GLY A 458 0.03 -36.88 -20.58
N ALA A 459 0.26 -36.92 -19.27
CA ALA A 459 1.24 -36.07 -18.59
C ALA A 459 2.71 -36.46 -18.91
N THR A 460 3.13 -36.24 -20.15
CA THR A 460 4.43 -35.59 -20.31
C THR A 460 4.28 -34.31 -19.49
N LEU A 461 5.04 -34.13 -18.42
CA LEU A 461 5.14 -32.82 -17.76
C LEU A 461 5.31 -31.81 -18.90
N GLU A 462 4.24 -31.04 -19.19
CA GLU A 462 4.33 -30.03 -20.22
C GLU A 462 5.51 -29.17 -19.80
N LYS A 463 6.56 -29.21 -20.61
CA LYS A 463 7.79 -28.47 -20.39
C LYS A 463 7.35 -27.08 -19.94
N GLN A 464 7.82 -26.63 -18.76
CA GLN A 464 7.51 -25.29 -18.24
C GLN A 464 7.53 -24.32 -19.40
N ALA A 465 6.43 -23.56 -19.55
CA ALA A 465 6.29 -22.63 -20.66
C ALA A 465 7.60 -21.85 -20.80
N PRO A 466 8.21 -21.81 -22.00
CA PRO A 466 9.51 -21.18 -22.14
C PRO A 466 9.40 -19.74 -21.64
N VAL A 467 10.33 -19.40 -20.75
CA VAL A 467 10.42 -18.10 -20.09
C VAL A 467 11.82 -17.55 -20.31
N ASP A 468 11.93 -16.24 -20.44
CA ASP A 468 13.20 -15.56 -20.64
C ASP A 468 14.08 -15.61 -19.37
N ALA A 469 15.30 -15.08 -19.46
CA ALA A 469 16.23 -15.02 -18.32
C ALA A 469 15.72 -14.17 -17.13
N LYS A 470 14.66 -13.38 -17.33
CA LYS A 470 13.99 -12.55 -16.32
C LYS A 470 12.70 -13.22 -15.80
N GLY A 471 12.32 -14.38 -16.31
CA GLY A 471 11.10 -15.10 -15.92
C GLY A 471 9.82 -14.65 -16.62
N ASN A 472 9.91 -13.85 -17.69
CA ASN A 472 8.74 -13.46 -18.49
C ASN A 472 8.38 -14.55 -19.49
N PHE A 473 7.08 -14.70 -19.78
CA PHE A 473 6.58 -15.64 -20.80
C PHE A 473 7.22 -15.36 -22.17
N ASP A 474 7.98 -16.34 -22.69
CA ASP A 474 8.72 -16.27 -23.96
C ASP A 474 8.35 -17.49 -24.82
N PRO A 475 7.15 -17.50 -25.45
CA PRO A 475 6.73 -18.62 -26.28
C PRO A 475 7.70 -18.75 -27.46
N LYS A 476 8.21 -19.97 -27.67
CA LYS A 476 9.08 -20.31 -28.80
C LYS A 476 8.34 -21.17 -29.82
N PRO A 477 7.35 -20.62 -30.54
CA PRO A 477 6.66 -21.37 -31.57
C PRO A 477 7.64 -21.71 -32.70
N ILE A 478 7.38 -22.81 -33.39
CA ILE A 478 8.08 -23.11 -34.64
C ILE A 478 7.60 -22.11 -35.69
N ASN A 479 8.52 -21.44 -36.40
CA ASN A 479 8.15 -20.57 -37.50
C ASN A 479 7.65 -21.40 -38.69
N THR A 480 6.34 -21.35 -38.95
CA THR A 480 5.68 -22.10 -40.02
C THR A 480 5.54 -21.32 -41.33
N ALA A 481 5.92 -20.04 -41.38
CA ALA A 481 5.70 -19.18 -42.55
C ALA A 481 6.45 -19.65 -43.81
N ASN A 482 7.58 -20.33 -43.62
CA ASN A 482 8.42 -20.84 -44.71
C ASN A 482 8.27 -22.36 -44.93
N ILE A 483 7.28 -22.99 -44.31
CA ILE A 483 7.01 -24.42 -44.48
C ILE A 483 6.02 -24.59 -45.64
N SER A 484 6.47 -25.21 -46.72
CA SER A 484 5.58 -25.66 -47.80
C SER A 484 5.08 -27.07 -47.52
N LEU A 485 3.76 -27.27 -47.63
CA LEU A 485 3.17 -28.59 -47.53
C LEU A 485 3.42 -29.36 -48.85
N PRO A 486 3.81 -30.64 -48.78
CA PRO A 486 3.77 -31.54 -49.95
C PRO A 486 2.37 -31.63 -50.54
N GLU A 487 2.24 -31.70 -51.87
CA GLU A 487 0.93 -31.76 -52.59
C GLU A 487 -0.02 -32.86 -52.06
N LYS A 488 0.54 -34.01 -51.64
CA LYS A 488 -0.25 -35.11 -51.06
C LYS A 488 -0.93 -34.73 -49.74
N LEU A 489 -0.29 -33.88 -48.94
CA LEU A 489 -0.83 -33.37 -47.68
C LEU A 489 -1.78 -32.19 -47.92
N GLU A 490 -1.60 -31.44 -49.00
CA GLU A 490 -2.50 -30.36 -49.40
C GLU A 490 -3.91 -30.88 -49.76
N TYR A 491 -3.99 -32.02 -50.46
CA TYR A 491 -5.26 -32.73 -50.69
C TYR A 491 -5.94 -33.15 -49.38
N ILE A 492 -5.16 -33.68 -48.42
CA ILE A 492 -5.66 -34.10 -47.11
C ILE A 492 -6.15 -32.88 -46.30
N ALA A 493 -5.41 -31.78 -46.31
CA ALA A 493 -5.79 -30.54 -45.63
C ALA A 493 -7.13 -30.01 -46.15
N ASN A 494 -7.34 -30.01 -47.48
CA ASN A 494 -8.60 -29.62 -48.09
C ASN A 494 -9.76 -30.54 -47.68
N LYS A 495 -9.55 -31.86 -47.68
CA LYS A 495 -10.56 -32.82 -47.21
C LYS A 495 -10.87 -32.68 -45.72
N TYR A 496 -9.86 -32.36 -44.91
CA TYR A 496 -10.05 -32.09 -43.49
C TYR A 496 -10.82 -30.78 -43.24
N ALA A 497 -10.58 -29.74 -44.05
CA ALA A 497 -11.32 -28.49 -43.98
C ALA A 497 -12.80 -28.68 -44.32
N GLU A 498 -13.10 -29.46 -45.38
CA GLU A 498 -14.47 -29.85 -45.76
C GLU A 498 -15.18 -30.57 -44.62
N HIS A 499 -14.58 -31.64 -44.08
CA HIS A 499 -15.15 -32.38 -42.95
C HIS A 499 -15.32 -31.52 -41.68
N SER A 500 -14.35 -30.65 -41.37
CA SER A 500 -14.42 -29.76 -40.21
C SER A 500 -15.53 -28.73 -40.35
N HIS A 501 -15.74 -28.21 -41.56
CA HIS A 501 -16.85 -27.31 -41.88
C HIS A 501 -18.20 -28.02 -41.72
N ASP A 502 -18.34 -29.25 -42.24
CA ASP A 502 -19.57 -30.03 -42.12
C ASP A 502 -19.91 -30.30 -40.65
N LYS A 503 -18.93 -30.71 -39.85
CA LYS A 503 -19.11 -30.91 -38.41
C LYS A 503 -19.50 -29.62 -37.69
N TRP A 504 -18.76 -28.53 -37.93
CA TRP A 504 -19.05 -27.23 -37.32
C TRP A 504 -20.45 -26.70 -37.70
N SER A 505 -20.84 -26.84 -38.97
CA SER A 505 -22.16 -26.41 -39.44
C SER A 505 -23.28 -27.27 -38.86
N SER A 506 -23.09 -28.59 -38.75
CA SER A 506 -24.03 -29.51 -38.10
C SER A 506 -24.23 -29.13 -36.62
N ASP A 507 -23.15 -28.86 -35.89
CA ASP A 507 -23.21 -28.43 -34.48
C ASP A 507 -23.90 -27.06 -34.33
N LYS A 508 -23.79 -26.17 -35.34
CA LYS A 508 -24.48 -24.87 -35.37
C LYS A 508 -25.95 -24.94 -35.74
N VAL A 509 -26.35 -25.92 -36.55
CA VAL A 509 -27.75 -26.12 -36.97
C VAL A 509 -28.54 -26.93 -35.91
N SER A 510 -27.84 -27.68 -35.06
CA SER A 510 -28.42 -28.45 -33.96
C SER A 510 -28.48 -27.71 -32.61
N ALA A 511 -27.94 -26.48 -32.55
CA ALA A 511 -28.12 -25.51 -31.46
C ALA A 511 -29.20 -24.49 -31.84
#